data_AF-A0A966CPU6-F1
#
_entry.id   AF-A0A966CPU6-F1
#
_cell.length_a   1.000
_cell.length_b   1.000
_cell.length_c   1.000
_cell.angle_alpha   90.00
_cell.angle_beta   90.00
_cell.angle_gamma   90.00
#
_symmetry.space_group_name_H-M   'P 1'
#
loop_
_entity.id
_entity.type
_entity.pdbx_description
1 polymer ?
#
loop_
_entity_poly.entity_id
_entity_poly.type
_entity_poly.pdbx_seq_one_letter_code
_entity_poly.pdbx_strand_id
1 'polypeptide(L)'
;MLGLFVSLFFFHSCIDESISSDPGLKLSFSKDTLFFDTVFTTIGSSTAKIKVYNPNEKNLKISALGLGMGSQSPYKINVNGFAKPDNQFTDIELRTNDSLFIFVEVKIDPTNVNTPVFVKDSIIFLTNSNLQYVKLQAYAQDMEILRDKKITSDSTLTGVKPYLVCGDLVVDSVATLILQPGCRLFFHDKASLVVHGNLIAEGTREAPVLLRGDRTDRLFEEVPYNYVSNQWGGVLFLNKEGNHKFNFVKMNSSARADIHPCVA
;
A
#
# COMPACT_ATOMS: atom_id res chain seq x y z
N MET A 1 73.77 -13.25 23.99
CA MET A 1 72.71 -13.83 23.14
C MET A 1 71.37 -13.40 23.75
N LEU A 2 70.72 -12.40 23.15
CA LEU A 2 69.53 -11.75 23.69
C LEU A 2 68.31 -12.62 23.35
N GLY A 3 67.69 -13.24 24.35
CA GLY A 3 66.55 -14.14 24.16
C GLY A 3 65.26 -13.36 23.94
N LEU A 4 64.72 -13.42 22.72
CA LEU A 4 63.45 -12.83 22.34
C LEU A 4 62.30 -13.70 22.89
N PHE A 5 61.62 -13.24 23.95
CA PHE A 5 60.44 -13.90 24.50
C PHE A 5 59.22 -13.55 23.63
N VAL A 6 58.82 -14.45 22.74
CA VAL A 6 57.59 -14.31 21.96
C VAL A 6 56.40 -14.77 22.83
N SER A 7 55.68 -13.81 23.39
CA SER A 7 54.41 -14.05 24.10
C SER A 7 53.33 -14.38 23.09
N LEU A 8 52.90 -15.65 23.07
CA LEU A 8 51.76 -16.12 22.28
C LEU A 8 50.45 -15.70 22.99
N PHE A 9 49.84 -14.60 22.54
CA PHE A 9 48.50 -14.21 22.97
C PHE A 9 47.46 -15.14 22.32
N PHE A 10 46.95 -16.09 23.08
CA PHE A 10 45.79 -16.89 22.70
C PHE A 10 44.52 -16.04 22.86
N PHE A 11 44.02 -15.46 21.78
CA PHE A 11 42.68 -14.88 21.76
C PHE A 11 41.64 -16.02 21.84
N HIS A 12 41.12 -16.28 23.03
CA HIS A 12 39.90 -17.10 23.19
C HIS A 12 38.70 -16.24 22.80
N SER A 13 38.18 -16.44 21.60
CA SER A 13 36.85 -15.95 21.22
C SER A 13 35.82 -16.92 21.78
N CYS A 14 35.26 -16.61 22.95
CA CYS A 14 34.10 -17.31 23.48
C CYS A 14 32.86 -16.56 22.99
N ILE A 15 32.23 -17.05 21.92
CA ILE A 15 30.93 -16.54 21.49
C ILE A 15 29.91 -17.18 22.43
N ASP A 16 29.32 -16.38 23.30
CA ASP A 16 28.24 -16.84 24.17
C ASP A 16 26.95 -16.94 23.36
N GLU A 17 26.59 -18.17 22.97
CA GLU A 17 25.38 -18.46 22.20
C GLU A 17 24.13 -18.61 23.10
N SER A 18 24.23 -18.39 24.41
CA SER A 18 23.10 -18.57 25.32
C SER A 18 21.95 -17.59 25.05
N ILE A 19 20.73 -18.12 25.14
CA ILE A 19 19.50 -17.32 25.07
C ILE A 19 19.25 -16.73 26.46
N SER A 20 19.20 -15.40 26.54
CA SER A 20 18.91 -14.70 27.79
C SER A 20 17.42 -14.70 28.11
N SER A 21 17.09 -14.96 29.38
CA SER A 21 15.75 -14.84 29.95
C SER A 21 15.54 -13.54 30.76
N ASP A 22 16.50 -12.62 30.72
CA ASP A 22 16.45 -11.35 31.47
C ASP A 22 15.27 -10.47 31.02
N PRO A 23 14.31 -10.15 31.91
CA PRO A 23 13.19 -9.25 31.62
C PRO A 23 13.60 -7.80 31.35
N GLY A 24 14.84 -7.38 31.63
CA GLY A 24 15.35 -6.06 31.26
C GLY A 24 15.61 -5.91 29.77
N LEU A 25 15.82 -7.02 29.04
CA LEU A 25 16.19 -7.00 27.63
C LEU A 25 14.96 -6.88 26.74
N LYS A 26 14.96 -5.88 25.87
CA LYS A 26 13.84 -5.53 24.98
C LYS A 26 14.27 -5.53 23.52
N LEU A 27 13.29 -5.75 22.65
CA LEU A 27 13.45 -5.55 21.20
C LEU A 27 13.39 -4.07 20.86
N SER A 28 14.00 -3.70 19.73
CA SER A 28 13.82 -2.39 19.09
C SER A 28 13.16 -2.56 17.73
N PHE A 29 12.43 -1.54 17.27
CA PHE A 29 11.66 -1.59 16.03
C PHE A 29 12.04 -0.43 15.12
N SER A 30 12.10 -0.66 13.80
CA SER A 30 12.37 0.43 12.86
C SER A 30 11.26 1.48 12.80
N LYS A 31 10.05 1.13 13.23
CA LYS A 31 8.87 2.01 13.31
C LYS A 31 8.00 1.57 14.50
N ASP A 32 7.36 2.53 15.16
CA ASP A 32 6.37 2.27 16.21
C ASP A 32 4.96 2.05 15.63
N THR A 33 4.69 2.64 14.46
CA THR A 33 3.42 2.56 13.74
C THR A 33 3.64 2.39 12.24
N LEU A 34 2.90 1.47 11.63
CA LEU A 34 2.74 1.36 10.19
C LEU A 34 1.38 1.95 9.80
N PHE A 35 1.43 3.00 8.98
CA PHE A 35 0.27 3.61 8.36
C PHE A 35 0.14 3.14 6.91
N PHE A 36 -1.03 2.62 6.59
CA PHE A 36 -1.46 2.39 5.22
C PHE A 36 -2.38 3.55 4.84
N ASP A 37 -2.03 4.27 3.77
CA ASP A 37 -2.92 5.27 3.17
C ASP A 37 -4.20 4.58 2.67
N THR A 38 -5.17 5.37 2.19
CA THR A 38 -6.49 4.90 1.75
C THR A 38 -6.38 3.62 0.91
N VAL A 39 -6.72 2.50 1.53
CA VAL A 39 -6.75 1.18 0.93
C VAL A 39 -8.13 0.98 0.34
N PHE A 40 -8.16 0.65 -0.94
CA PHE A 40 -9.41 0.29 -1.57
C PHE A 40 -9.80 -1.14 -1.19
N THR A 41 -11.06 -1.30 -0.84
CA THR A 41 -11.63 -2.61 -0.53
C THR A 41 -11.41 -3.56 -1.71
N THR A 42 -11.28 -4.87 -1.45
CA THR A 42 -11.08 -5.93 -2.47
C THR A 42 -9.69 -6.04 -3.09
N ILE A 43 -8.96 -4.94 -3.34
CA ILE A 43 -7.61 -4.98 -3.96
C ILE A 43 -6.54 -5.32 -2.91
N GLY A 44 -6.67 -4.75 -1.71
CA GLY A 44 -5.63 -4.81 -0.67
C GLY A 44 -4.57 -3.72 -0.85
N SER A 45 -3.65 -3.63 0.10
CA SER A 45 -2.57 -2.65 0.09
C SER A 45 -1.32 -3.16 -0.61
N SER A 46 -0.38 -2.26 -0.91
CA SER A 46 1.02 -2.65 -1.07
C SER A 46 1.57 -3.27 0.21
N THR A 47 2.60 -4.09 0.08
CA THR A 47 3.33 -4.66 1.22
C THR A 47 4.21 -3.59 1.89
N ALA A 48 3.97 -3.34 3.18
CA ALA A 48 4.88 -2.59 4.04
C ALA A 48 5.90 -3.53 4.70
N LYS A 49 7.04 -2.99 5.13
CA LYS A 49 8.04 -3.75 5.88
C LYS A 49 8.41 -3.04 7.17
N ILE A 50 8.68 -3.82 8.20
CA ILE A 50 9.28 -3.39 9.45
C ILE A 50 10.45 -4.31 9.81
N LYS A 51 11.51 -3.74 10.37
CA LYS A 51 12.61 -4.49 10.96
C LYS A 51 12.46 -4.53 12.47
N VAL A 52 12.65 -5.71 13.04
CA VAL A 52 12.72 -5.94 14.48
C VAL A 52 14.17 -6.28 14.80
N TYR A 53 14.76 -5.55 15.75
CA TYR A 53 16.15 -5.66 16.11
C TYR A 53 16.28 -6.24 17.52
N ASN A 54 17.31 -7.07 17.71
CA ASN A 54 17.84 -7.35 19.03
C ASN A 54 19.08 -6.46 19.25
N PRO A 55 18.94 -5.29 19.89
CA PRO A 55 20.08 -4.39 20.14
C PRO A 55 20.97 -4.86 21.30
N ASN A 56 20.66 -6.00 21.94
CA ASN A 56 21.32 -6.46 23.14
C ASN A 56 22.51 -7.37 22.80
N GLU A 57 23.44 -7.51 23.74
CA GLU A 57 24.63 -8.36 23.63
C GLU A 57 24.36 -9.87 23.88
N LYS A 58 23.09 -10.26 23.98
CA LYS A 58 22.65 -11.64 24.20
C LYS A 58 21.62 -12.07 23.17
N ASN A 59 21.58 -13.35 22.85
CA ASN A 59 20.52 -13.92 22.03
C ASN A 59 19.19 -13.82 22.79
N LEU A 60 18.13 -13.47 22.06
CA LEU A 60 16.78 -13.39 22.61
C LEU A 60 15.87 -14.40 21.93
N LYS A 61 14.85 -14.83 22.65
CA LYS A 61 13.78 -15.66 22.12
C LYS A 61 12.46 -14.92 22.22
N ILE A 62 11.87 -14.63 21.07
CA ILE A 62 10.52 -14.11 20.95
C ILE A 62 9.58 -15.32 21.12
N SER A 63 9.04 -15.48 22.32
CA SER A 63 8.20 -16.63 22.65
C SER A 63 6.86 -16.60 21.91
N ALA A 64 6.32 -15.40 21.66
CA ALA A 64 5.16 -15.20 20.82
C ALA A 64 5.28 -13.93 19.97
N LEU A 65 4.90 -14.03 18.70
CA LEU A 65 4.79 -12.92 17.76
C LEU A 65 3.51 -13.14 16.95
N GLY A 66 2.62 -12.15 16.91
CA GLY A 66 1.45 -12.27 16.05
C GLY A 66 0.60 -11.02 15.98
N LEU A 67 -0.44 -11.07 15.16
CA LEU A 67 -1.45 -10.01 15.12
C LEU A 67 -2.39 -10.13 16.33
N GLY A 68 -2.77 -8.98 16.90
CA GLY A 68 -3.66 -8.93 18.06
C GLY A 68 -5.04 -9.55 17.78
N MET A 69 -5.55 -9.39 16.56
CA MET A 69 -6.78 -10.04 16.10
C MET A 69 -6.55 -11.44 15.49
N GLY A 70 -5.30 -11.92 15.39
CA GLY A 70 -4.94 -13.22 14.85
C GLY A 70 -5.53 -13.48 13.45
N SER A 71 -6.33 -14.54 13.31
CA SER A 71 -6.97 -14.93 12.06
C SER A 71 -8.08 -13.98 11.60
N GLN A 72 -8.66 -13.21 12.53
CA GLN A 72 -9.71 -12.21 12.25
C GLN A 72 -9.14 -10.86 11.83
N SER A 73 -7.82 -10.71 11.84
CA SER A 73 -7.19 -9.47 11.41
C SER A 73 -7.38 -9.27 9.90
N PRO A 74 -7.77 -8.06 9.45
CA PRO A 74 -7.70 -7.70 8.04
C PRO A 74 -6.25 -7.52 7.57
N TYR A 75 -5.28 -7.50 8.50
CA TYR A 75 -3.87 -7.52 8.19
C TYR A 75 -3.36 -8.96 8.04
N LYS A 76 -2.37 -9.14 7.18
CA LYS A 76 -1.58 -10.36 7.05
C LYS A 76 -0.11 -10.04 7.27
N ILE A 77 0.56 -10.92 8.00
CA ILE A 77 1.99 -10.78 8.27
C ILE A 77 2.78 -11.98 7.78
N ASN A 78 3.97 -11.69 7.26
CA ASN A 78 4.99 -12.66 6.95
C ASN A 78 6.24 -12.31 7.76
N VAL A 79 6.78 -13.27 8.50
CA VAL A 79 7.93 -13.10 9.39
C VAL A 79 9.11 -13.87 8.82
N ASN A 80 10.17 -13.16 8.42
CA ASN A 80 11.38 -13.73 7.81
C ASN A 80 11.10 -14.70 6.63
N GLY A 81 10.10 -14.38 5.80
CA GLY A 81 9.73 -15.20 4.65
C GLY A 81 8.63 -16.21 4.94
N PHE A 82 8.25 -16.43 6.19
CA PHE A 82 7.22 -17.40 6.57
C PHE A 82 5.88 -16.70 6.88
N ALA A 83 4.81 -17.16 6.25
CA ALA A 83 3.45 -16.73 6.54
C ALA A 83 2.65 -17.87 7.18
N LYS A 84 1.71 -17.53 8.07
CA LYS A 84 0.79 -18.49 8.70
C LYS A 84 -0.66 -17.99 8.60
N PRO A 85 -1.65 -18.89 8.37
CA PRO A 85 -3.05 -18.48 8.22
C PRO A 85 -3.63 -17.72 9.43
N ASP A 86 -3.20 -18.10 10.63
CA ASP A 86 -3.64 -17.52 11.92
C ASP A 86 -2.85 -16.27 12.33
N ASN A 87 -1.82 -15.89 11.56
CA ASN A 87 -0.90 -14.80 11.86
C ASN A 87 -0.20 -14.95 13.23
N GLN A 88 0.05 -16.19 13.70
CA GLN A 88 0.70 -16.46 14.99
C GLN A 88 1.99 -17.27 14.85
N PHE A 89 3.07 -16.78 15.47
CA PHE A 89 4.40 -17.36 15.44
C PHE A 89 4.92 -17.51 16.87
N THR A 90 5.68 -18.57 17.10
CA THR A 90 6.25 -18.86 18.42
C THR A 90 7.73 -19.20 18.28
N ASP A 91 8.44 -19.06 19.39
CA ASP A 91 9.80 -19.56 19.56
C ASP A 91 10.81 -19.07 18.50
N ILE A 92 10.71 -17.79 18.12
CA ILE A 92 11.64 -17.18 17.17
C ILE A 92 12.91 -16.75 17.92
N GLU A 93 14.03 -17.37 17.60
CA GLU A 93 15.34 -16.92 18.07
C GLU A 93 15.82 -15.71 17.26
N LEU A 94 16.30 -14.68 17.95
CA LEU A 94 16.92 -13.51 17.35
C LEU A 94 18.29 -13.27 18.00
N ARG A 95 19.35 -13.50 17.23
CA ARG A 95 20.72 -13.41 17.71
C ARG A 95 21.10 -12.01 18.14
N THR A 96 22.12 -11.89 18.98
CA THR A 96 22.68 -10.61 19.39
C THR A 96 23.02 -9.73 18.19
N ASN A 97 22.62 -8.46 18.24
CA ASN A 97 22.80 -7.47 17.18
C ASN A 97 22.23 -7.83 15.80
N ASP A 98 21.36 -8.84 15.74
CA ASP A 98 20.70 -9.27 14.52
C ASP A 98 19.29 -8.63 14.38
N SER A 99 18.68 -8.82 13.22
CA SER A 99 17.36 -8.32 12.91
C SER A 99 16.54 -9.33 12.10
N LEU A 100 15.22 -9.23 12.22
CA LEU A 100 14.28 -9.92 11.35
C LEU A 100 13.41 -8.92 10.60
N PHE A 101 12.88 -9.36 9.47
CA PHE A 101 11.89 -8.64 8.69
C PHE A 101 10.49 -9.15 8.99
N ILE A 102 9.56 -8.22 9.11
CA ILE A 102 8.13 -8.52 9.02
C ILE A 102 7.56 -7.72 7.85
N PHE A 103 6.94 -8.44 6.92
CA PHE A 103 6.16 -7.88 5.84
C PHE A 103 4.70 -7.86 6.23
N VAL A 104 4.02 -6.75 5.96
CA VAL A 104 2.64 -6.51 6.38
C VAL A 104 1.84 -6.03 5.18
N GLU A 105 0.71 -6.67 4.94
CA GLU A 105 -0.30 -6.22 3.98
C GLU A 105 -1.66 -6.13 4.67
N VAL A 106 -2.57 -5.34 4.11
CA VAL A 106 -3.94 -5.25 4.61
C VAL A 106 -4.91 -5.45 3.46
N LYS A 107 -5.93 -6.29 3.66
CA LYS A 107 -7.02 -6.50 2.72
C LYS A 107 -8.34 -6.43 3.48
N ILE A 108 -9.20 -5.52 3.04
CA ILE A 108 -10.44 -5.18 3.75
C ILE A 108 -11.60 -5.50 2.82
N ASP A 109 -12.56 -6.25 3.33
CA ASP A 109 -13.75 -6.59 2.59
C ASP A 109 -14.67 -5.36 2.43
N PRO A 110 -15.36 -5.22 1.29
CA PRO A 110 -16.31 -4.13 1.06
C PRO A 110 -17.37 -4.06 2.15
N THR A 111 -17.54 -2.88 2.75
CA THR A 111 -18.57 -2.63 3.78
C THR A 111 -19.86 -2.05 3.19
N ASN A 112 -19.91 -1.75 1.88
CA ASN A 112 -20.97 -0.97 1.21
C ASN A 112 -21.22 0.41 1.85
N VAL A 113 -20.24 0.92 2.59
CA VAL A 113 -20.29 2.24 3.21
C VAL A 113 -19.40 3.19 2.41
N ASN A 114 -19.97 4.33 1.97
CA ASN A 114 -19.25 5.32 1.17
C ASN A 114 -18.18 6.09 1.97
N THR A 115 -18.37 6.19 3.29
CA THR A 115 -17.42 6.86 4.19
C THR A 115 -16.22 5.96 4.49
N PRO A 116 -14.99 6.49 4.45
CA PRO A 116 -13.81 5.73 4.84
C PRO A 116 -13.92 5.15 6.26
N VAL A 117 -13.51 3.90 6.42
CA VAL A 117 -13.47 3.19 7.70
C VAL A 117 -12.04 3.19 8.21
N PHE A 118 -11.84 3.50 9.49
CA PHE A 118 -10.53 3.44 10.12
C PHE A 118 -10.31 2.07 10.78
N VAL A 119 -9.33 1.32 10.30
CA VAL A 119 -9.05 -0.06 10.69
C VAL A 119 -7.73 -0.13 11.45
N LYS A 120 -7.73 -0.80 12.61
CA LYS A 120 -6.59 -0.87 13.53
C LYS A 120 -6.32 -2.31 13.97
N ASP A 121 -5.05 -2.62 14.13
CA ASP A 121 -4.56 -3.81 14.84
C ASP A 121 -3.15 -3.52 15.39
N SER A 122 -2.47 -4.52 15.94
CA SER A 122 -1.07 -4.42 16.35
C SER A 122 -0.36 -5.74 16.13
N ILE A 123 0.94 -5.66 15.80
CA ILE A 123 1.85 -6.80 15.92
C ILE A 123 2.32 -6.82 17.36
N ILE A 124 2.04 -7.92 18.06
CA ILE A 124 2.35 -8.14 19.47
C ILE A 124 3.59 -9.04 19.55
N PHE A 125 4.53 -8.68 20.41
CA PHE A 125 5.74 -9.43 20.70
C PHE A 125 5.79 -9.76 22.18
N LEU A 126 6.08 -11.01 22.53
CA LEU A 126 6.39 -11.46 23.88
C LEU A 126 7.84 -11.93 23.93
N THR A 127 8.66 -11.31 24.76
CA THR A 127 10.08 -11.67 24.94
C THR A 127 10.46 -11.46 26.41
N ASN A 128 10.91 -12.50 27.10
CA ASN A 128 11.27 -12.45 28.53
C ASN A 128 10.20 -11.79 29.42
N SER A 129 8.93 -12.14 29.19
CA SER A 129 7.75 -11.54 29.85
C SER A 129 7.48 -10.07 29.52
N ASN A 130 8.24 -9.45 28.61
CA ASN A 130 7.94 -8.13 28.07
C ASN A 130 6.97 -8.25 26.89
N LEU A 131 5.86 -7.53 26.98
CA LEU A 131 4.97 -7.27 25.86
C LEU A 131 5.36 -5.97 25.16
N GLN A 132 5.57 -6.05 23.86
CA GLN A 132 5.83 -4.90 23.00
C GLN A 132 4.91 -4.91 21.79
N TYR A 133 4.66 -3.73 21.22
CA TYR A 133 3.67 -3.54 20.17
C TYR A 133 4.21 -2.68 19.03
N VAL A 134 3.84 -3.04 17.81
CA VAL A 134 3.90 -2.16 16.65
C VAL A 134 2.46 -1.94 16.19
N LYS A 135 2.03 -0.67 16.12
CA LYS A 135 0.65 -0.31 15.77
C LYS A 135 0.45 -0.41 14.26
N LEU A 136 -0.70 -0.94 13.84
CA LEU A 136 -1.13 -0.98 12.44
C LEU A 136 -2.37 -0.12 12.27
N GLN A 137 -2.36 0.78 11.28
CA GLN A 137 -3.44 1.74 11.03
C GLN A 137 -3.67 1.90 9.53
N ALA A 138 -4.93 1.80 9.11
CA ALA A 138 -5.33 1.96 7.72
C ALA A 138 -6.67 2.70 7.60
N TYR A 139 -6.82 3.53 6.57
CA TYR A 139 -8.14 4.00 6.13
C TYR A 139 -8.60 3.14 4.97
N ALA A 140 -9.83 2.66 5.01
CA ALA A 140 -10.42 1.82 3.97
C ALA A 140 -11.57 2.57 3.31
N GLN A 141 -11.52 2.75 1.99
CA GLN A 141 -12.65 3.33 1.25
C GLN A 141 -13.19 2.30 0.27
N ASP A 142 -14.49 2.08 0.32
CA ASP A 142 -15.15 1.22 -0.64
C ASP A 142 -15.14 1.87 -2.04
N MET A 143 -15.07 1.06 -3.11
CA MET A 143 -15.04 1.54 -4.50
C MET A 143 -16.05 0.82 -5.41
N GLU A 144 -16.40 1.43 -6.53
CA GLU A 144 -17.14 0.77 -7.62
C GLU A 144 -16.16 0.26 -8.68
N ILE A 145 -16.24 -1.03 -9.02
CA ILE A 145 -15.33 -1.64 -10.00
C ILE A 145 -15.99 -1.64 -11.38
N LEU A 146 -15.36 -0.95 -12.32
CA LEU A 146 -15.71 -0.90 -13.74
C LEU A 146 -14.76 -1.81 -14.51
N ARG A 147 -15.14 -3.08 -14.70
CA ARG A 147 -14.36 -4.05 -15.46
C ARG A 147 -14.79 -4.07 -16.92
N ASP A 148 -13.88 -3.73 -17.84
CA ASP A 148 -14.11 -3.70 -19.30
C ASP A 148 -15.44 -3.03 -19.67
N LYS A 149 -15.76 -1.94 -18.94
CA LYS A 149 -17.10 -1.34 -18.96
C LYS A 149 -17.27 -0.55 -20.26
N LYS A 150 -18.34 -0.86 -20.99
CA LYS A 150 -18.80 -0.06 -22.13
C LYS A 150 -20.01 0.79 -21.74
N ILE A 151 -19.91 2.10 -21.95
CA ILE A 151 -20.99 3.09 -21.80
C ILE A 151 -21.65 3.26 -23.17
N THR A 152 -22.84 2.70 -23.34
CA THR A 152 -23.58 2.66 -24.61
C THR A 152 -24.70 3.69 -24.72
N SER A 153 -24.95 4.42 -23.64
CA SER A 153 -25.92 5.51 -23.56
C SER A 153 -25.42 6.55 -22.56
N ASP A 154 -25.97 7.75 -22.62
CA ASP A 154 -25.62 8.83 -21.71
C ASP A 154 -25.63 8.36 -20.25
N SER A 155 -24.52 8.62 -19.55
CA SER A 155 -24.26 8.10 -18.22
C SER A 155 -23.50 9.11 -17.38
N THR A 156 -23.75 9.09 -16.08
CA THR A 156 -23.14 10.03 -15.13
C THR A 156 -22.43 9.26 -14.01
N LEU A 157 -21.15 9.56 -13.79
CA LEU A 157 -20.40 9.11 -12.63
C LEU A 157 -20.34 10.23 -11.59
N THR A 158 -20.74 9.92 -10.37
CA THR A 158 -20.84 10.89 -9.25
C THR A 158 -19.55 10.96 -8.43
N GLY A 159 -19.40 11.99 -7.59
CA GLY A 159 -18.28 12.13 -6.65
C GLY A 159 -18.41 11.36 -5.33
N VAL A 160 -19.52 10.63 -5.13
CA VAL A 160 -19.86 9.98 -3.85
C VAL A 160 -18.87 8.87 -3.48
N LYS A 161 -18.48 8.05 -4.47
CA LYS A 161 -17.63 6.88 -4.30
C LYS A 161 -16.55 6.86 -5.40
N PRO A 162 -15.31 6.43 -5.12
CA PRO A 162 -14.30 6.25 -6.15
C PRO A 162 -14.63 5.07 -7.07
N TYR A 163 -14.16 5.13 -8.31
CA TYR A 163 -14.27 4.06 -9.30
C TYR A 163 -12.89 3.46 -9.60
N LEU A 164 -12.81 2.13 -9.66
CA LEU A 164 -11.66 1.41 -10.19
C LEU A 164 -11.96 0.92 -11.59
N VAL A 165 -11.18 1.34 -12.56
CA VAL A 165 -11.25 0.88 -13.93
C VAL A 165 -10.26 -0.26 -14.11
N CYS A 166 -10.76 -1.47 -14.35
CA CYS A 166 -9.96 -2.65 -14.68
C CYS A 166 -10.19 -3.00 -16.15
N GLY A 167 -9.14 -2.95 -16.98
CA GLY A 167 -9.32 -2.99 -18.43
C GLY A 167 -9.79 -1.63 -18.96
N ASP A 168 -10.43 -1.59 -20.13
CA ASP A 168 -10.82 -0.30 -20.72
C ASP A 168 -12.22 0.14 -20.27
N LEU A 169 -12.34 1.44 -19.96
CA LEU A 169 -13.63 2.13 -19.87
C LEU A 169 -13.91 2.77 -21.22
N VAL A 170 -14.87 2.23 -21.96
CA VAL A 170 -15.18 2.65 -23.33
C VAL A 170 -16.46 3.47 -23.36
N VAL A 171 -16.40 4.70 -23.88
CA VAL A 171 -17.58 5.51 -24.18
C VAL A 171 -17.91 5.34 -25.66
N ASP A 172 -19.04 4.69 -25.97
CA ASP A 172 -19.48 4.45 -27.34
C ASP A 172 -19.78 5.78 -28.06
N SER A 173 -19.69 5.76 -29.39
CA SER A 173 -19.93 6.89 -30.30
C SER A 173 -21.24 7.65 -30.08
N VAL A 174 -22.29 6.97 -29.61
CA VAL A 174 -23.62 7.55 -29.38
C VAL A 174 -23.82 8.08 -27.96
N ALA A 175 -22.83 7.91 -27.08
CA ALA A 175 -22.96 8.16 -25.65
C ALA A 175 -22.15 9.36 -25.18
N THR A 176 -22.66 10.02 -24.15
CA THR A 176 -21.96 11.04 -23.38
C THR A 176 -21.70 10.54 -21.97
N LEU A 177 -20.42 10.48 -21.57
CA LEU A 177 -20.03 10.22 -20.18
C LEU A 177 -19.84 11.54 -19.45
N ILE A 178 -20.60 11.75 -18.37
CA ILE A 178 -20.48 12.92 -17.50
C ILE A 178 -19.78 12.52 -16.19
N LEU A 179 -18.71 13.22 -15.84
CA LEU A 179 -18.01 13.10 -14.55
C LEU A 179 -18.36 14.33 -13.70
N GLN A 180 -19.11 14.13 -12.63
CA GLN A 180 -19.54 15.20 -11.72
C GLN A 180 -18.39 15.73 -10.83
N PRO A 181 -18.58 16.89 -10.16
CA PRO A 181 -17.61 17.39 -9.19
C PRO A 181 -17.21 16.31 -8.17
N GLY A 182 -15.90 16.21 -7.90
CA GLY A 182 -15.34 15.27 -6.96
C GLY A 182 -15.29 13.80 -7.42
N CYS A 183 -15.64 13.51 -8.68
CA CYS A 183 -15.50 12.17 -9.26
C CYS A 183 -14.03 11.73 -9.30
N ARG A 184 -13.74 10.50 -8.84
CA ARG A 184 -12.38 9.94 -8.75
C ARG A 184 -12.33 8.60 -9.47
N LEU A 185 -11.59 8.53 -10.57
CA LEU A 185 -11.35 7.30 -11.32
C LEU A 185 -9.89 6.89 -11.15
N PHE A 186 -9.71 5.66 -10.70
CA PHE A 186 -8.43 4.99 -10.53
C PHE A 186 -8.31 3.91 -11.60
N PHE A 187 -7.30 4.00 -12.44
CA PHE A 187 -7.07 3.09 -13.56
C PHE A 187 -6.02 2.05 -13.16
N HIS A 188 -6.36 0.78 -13.31
CA HIS A 188 -5.41 -0.32 -13.13
C HIS A 188 -4.34 -0.31 -14.22
N ASP A 189 -3.25 -1.08 -14.04
CA ASP A 189 -2.20 -1.23 -15.05
C ASP A 189 -2.80 -1.50 -16.43
N LYS A 190 -2.37 -0.73 -17.44
CA LYS A 190 -2.82 -0.76 -18.84
C LYS A 190 -4.29 -0.41 -19.12
N ALA A 191 -5.08 -0.07 -18.11
CA ALA A 191 -6.43 0.43 -18.30
C ALA A 191 -6.44 1.80 -18.98
N SER A 192 -7.40 2.04 -19.88
CA SER A 192 -7.58 3.33 -20.56
C SER A 192 -9.03 3.82 -20.48
N LEU A 193 -9.21 5.14 -20.62
CA LEU A 193 -10.51 5.73 -20.94
C LEU A 193 -10.58 5.99 -22.44
N VAL A 194 -11.32 5.15 -23.16
CA VAL A 194 -11.44 5.22 -24.63
C VAL A 194 -12.75 5.90 -24.98
N VAL A 195 -12.68 7.05 -25.65
CA VAL A 195 -13.84 7.90 -25.92
C VAL A 195 -14.12 7.97 -27.43
N HIS A 196 -15.11 7.21 -27.88
CA HIS A 196 -15.69 7.33 -29.22
C HIS A 196 -16.83 8.36 -29.27
N GLY A 197 -17.57 8.53 -28.18
CA GLY A 197 -18.63 9.53 -28.05
C GLY A 197 -18.13 10.84 -27.45
N ASN A 198 -18.77 11.28 -26.37
CA ASN A 198 -18.44 12.53 -25.68
C ASN A 198 -18.00 12.27 -24.23
N LEU A 199 -17.16 13.18 -23.71
CA LEU A 199 -16.69 13.14 -22.33
C LEU A 199 -16.78 14.55 -21.74
N ILE A 200 -17.60 14.70 -20.71
CA ILE A 200 -17.82 15.96 -20.01
C ILE A 200 -17.38 15.77 -18.56
N ALA A 201 -16.22 16.33 -18.20
CA ALA A 201 -15.70 16.31 -16.83
C ALA A 201 -15.89 17.69 -16.19
N GLU A 202 -16.77 17.77 -15.20
CA GLU A 202 -17.21 19.03 -14.57
C GLU A 202 -16.75 19.12 -13.12
N GLY A 203 -15.44 19.22 -12.89
CA GLY A 203 -14.89 19.50 -11.57
C GLY A 203 -15.13 20.95 -11.12
N THR A 204 -14.92 21.20 -9.83
CA THR A 204 -14.78 22.54 -9.25
C THR A 204 -13.40 22.71 -8.60
N ARG A 205 -13.06 23.93 -8.17
CA ARG A 205 -11.82 24.20 -7.42
C ARG A 205 -11.77 23.37 -6.12
N GLU A 206 -12.90 23.26 -5.44
CA GLU A 206 -13.06 22.56 -4.17
C GLU A 206 -13.20 21.05 -4.36
N ALA A 207 -13.80 20.62 -5.47
CA ALA A 207 -14.05 19.21 -5.80
C ALA A 207 -13.65 18.92 -7.26
N PRO A 208 -12.35 18.83 -7.57
CA PRO A 208 -11.88 18.53 -8.91
C PRO A 208 -12.23 17.09 -9.31
N VAL A 209 -12.36 16.84 -10.61
CA VAL A 209 -12.40 15.47 -11.15
C VAL A 209 -10.97 14.92 -11.17
N LEU A 210 -10.75 13.71 -10.65
CA LEU A 210 -9.44 13.06 -10.58
C LEU A 210 -9.39 11.82 -11.46
N LEU A 211 -8.41 11.75 -12.35
CA LEU A 211 -8.10 10.59 -13.21
C LEU A 211 -6.64 10.18 -12.99
N ARG A 212 -6.38 8.99 -12.45
CA ARG A 212 -5.00 8.56 -12.15
C ARG A 212 -4.84 7.04 -12.07
N GLY A 213 -3.60 6.55 -11.99
CA GLY A 213 -3.33 5.16 -11.65
C GLY A 213 -3.82 4.78 -10.23
N ASP A 214 -4.20 3.52 -10.06
CA ASP A 214 -4.70 2.94 -8.80
C ASP A 214 -3.62 2.70 -7.73
N ARG A 215 -2.34 2.63 -8.13
CA ARG A 215 -1.18 2.57 -7.23
C ARG A 215 -1.14 3.80 -6.30
N THR A 216 -1.30 3.57 -5.01
CA THR A 216 -1.19 4.59 -3.93
C THR A 216 0.13 4.53 -3.17
N ASP A 217 0.92 3.48 -3.40
CA ASP A 217 2.19 3.23 -2.75
C ASP A 217 3.34 4.07 -3.35
N ARG A 218 4.57 3.73 -2.97
CA ARG A 218 5.77 4.46 -3.38
C ARG A 218 6.77 3.54 -4.07
N LEU A 219 7.38 4.05 -5.14
CA LEU A 219 8.47 3.36 -5.85
C LEU A 219 9.76 3.38 -5.02
N PHE A 220 10.03 4.52 -4.37
CA PHE A 220 11.08 4.73 -3.38
C PHE A 220 10.51 5.47 -2.19
N GLU A 221 11.21 5.53 -1.05
CA GLU A 221 10.69 6.18 0.16
C GLU A 221 10.25 7.63 -0.10
N GLU A 222 10.93 8.34 -1.00
CA GLU A 222 10.65 9.72 -1.38
C GLU A 222 9.79 9.86 -2.65
N VAL A 223 9.58 8.78 -3.42
CA VAL A 223 8.96 8.84 -4.76
C VAL A 223 7.63 8.07 -4.78
N PRO A 224 6.50 8.75 -4.54
CA PRO A 224 5.18 8.15 -4.69
C PRO A 224 4.82 7.86 -6.16
N TYR A 225 4.04 6.80 -6.39
CA TYR A 225 3.66 6.37 -7.75
C TYR A 225 2.78 7.38 -8.52
N ASN A 226 2.17 8.32 -7.80
CA ASN A 226 1.45 9.43 -8.41
C ASN A 226 2.34 10.37 -9.25
N TYR A 227 3.66 10.29 -9.12
CA TYR A 227 4.66 11.01 -9.94
C TYR A 227 5.33 10.14 -11.00
N VAL A 228 5.06 8.84 -11.00
CA VAL A 228 5.60 7.92 -11.99
C VAL A 228 4.65 7.92 -13.19
N SER A 229 5.18 8.17 -14.39
CA SER A 229 4.42 8.10 -15.63
C SER A 229 4.08 6.64 -16.00
N ASN A 230 3.20 6.45 -16.98
CA ASN A 230 2.89 5.12 -17.53
C ASN A 230 2.32 4.12 -16.50
N GLN A 231 1.53 4.60 -15.54
CA GLN A 231 0.76 3.75 -14.62
C GLN A 231 -0.57 3.27 -15.24
N TRP A 232 -1.07 3.99 -16.25
CA TRP A 232 -2.30 3.66 -16.98
C TRP A 232 -2.26 4.27 -18.39
N GLY A 233 -3.13 3.81 -19.29
CA GLY A 233 -3.09 4.15 -20.72
C GLY A 233 -3.45 5.60 -21.06
N GLY A 234 -4.17 6.29 -20.17
CA GLY A 234 -4.62 7.66 -20.38
C GLY A 234 -6.03 7.77 -20.96
N VAL A 235 -6.39 8.99 -21.38
CA VAL A 235 -7.65 9.28 -22.06
C VAL A 235 -7.37 9.34 -23.57
N LEU A 236 -8.11 8.54 -24.34
CA LEU A 236 -7.97 8.39 -25.78
C LEU A 236 -9.24 8.92 -26.46
N PHE A 237 -9.15 10.09 -27.09
CA PHE A 237 -10.24 10.64 -27.90
C PHE A 237 -10.15 10.12 -29.33
N LEU A 238 -11.14 9.36 -29.75
CA LEU A 238 -11.18 8.74 -31.08
C LEU A 238 -12.15 9.45 -32.03
N ASN A 239 -13.03 10.30 -31.51
CA ASN A 239 -13.89 11.17 -32.31
C ASN A 239 -13.34 12.60 -32.32
N LYS A 240 -12.88 13.04 -33.49
CA LYS A 240 -12.32 14.39 -33.68
C LYS A 240 -13.37 15.50 -33.60
N GLU A 241 -14.64 15.17 -33.80
CA GLU A 241 -15.78 16.09 -33.71
C GLU A 241 -16.53 15.93 -32.38
N GLY A 242 -15.95 15.19 -31.43
CA GLY A 242 -16.54 14.97 -30.11
C GLY A 242 -16.65 16.26 -29.30
N ASN A 243 -17.77 16.43 -28.61
CA ASN A 243 -18.00 17.54 -27.71
C ASN A 243 -17.43 17.21 -26.32
N HIS A 244 -16.12 17.42 -26.16
CA HIS A 244 -15.43 17.17 -24.91
C HIS A 244 -15.32 18.44 -24.05
N LYS A 245 -15.47 18.30 -22.74
CA LYS A 245 -15.37 19.43 -21.79
C LYS A 245 -14.57 19.02 -20.56
N PHE A 246 -13.62 19.85 -20.15
CA PHE A 246 -12.77 19.63 -18.97
C PHE A 246 -12.72 20.87 -18.09
N ASN A 247 -13.41 20.82 -16.96
CA ASN A 247 -13.36 21.85 -15.92
C ASN A 247 -12.71 21.26 -14.67
N PHE A 248 -11.69 21.93 -14.13
CA PHE A 248 -10.97 21.53 -12.91
C PHE A 248 -10.66 20.03 -12.83
N VAL A 249 -9.99 19.51 -13.88
CA VAL A 249 -9.59 18.10 -13.94
C VAL A 249 -8.12 17.96 -13.54
N LYS A 250 -7.86 17.01 -12.64
CA LYS A 250 -6.52 16.57 -12.27
C LYS A 250 -6.27 15.22 -12.93
N MET A 251 -5.25 15.16 -13.77
CA MET A 251 -4.81 13.93 -14.42
C MET A 251 -3.33 13.73 -14.13
N ASN A 252 -2.95 12.55 -13.64
CA ASN A 252 -1.56 12.21 -13.37
C ASN A 252 -1.25 10.74 -13.67
N SER A 253 0.04 10.45 -13.82
CA SER A 253 0.59 9.11 -14.04
C SER A 253 0.15 8.39 -15.32
N SER A 254 -0.45 9.08 -16.30
CA SER A 254 -0.84 8.46 -17.58
C SER A 254 0.36 8.20 -18.50
N ALA A 255 0.23 7.23 -19.39
CA ALA A 255 1.17 6.93 -20.47
C ALA A 255 1.03 7.94 -21.62
N ARG A 256 -0.21 8.39 -21.85
CA ARG A 256 -0.57 9.38 -22.87
C ARG A 256 -1.57 10.35 -22.29
N ALA A 257 -1.48 11.59 -22.73
CA ALA A 257 -2.51 12.59 -22.56
C ALA A 257 -2.67 13.22 -23.94
N ASP A 258 -3.50 12.62 -24.79
CA ASP A 258 -3.88 13.23 -26.06
C ASP A 258 -4.89 14.35 -25.76
N ILE A 259 -4.42 15.37 -25.05
CA ILE A 259 -5.15 16.62 -24.86
C ILE A 259 -4.74 17.46 -26.06
N HIS A 260 -5.44 17.31 -27.19
CA HIS A 260 -5.38 18.34 -28.21
C HIS A 260 -5.92 19.63 -27.58
N PRO A 261 -5.11 20.68 -27.43
CA PRO A 261 -5.64 21.95 -26.96
C PRO A 261 -6.60 22.42 -28.04
N CYS A 262 -7.90 22.45 -27.72
CA CYS A 262 -8.83 23.31 -28.43
C CYS A 262 -8.34 24.75 -28.16
N VAL A 263 -7.54 25.28 -29.06
CA VAL A 263 -7.16 26.68 -29.10
C VAL A 263 -8.37 27.45 -29.64
N ALA A 264 -8.91 28.33 -28.78
CA ALA A 264 -9.77 29.49 -29.01
C ALA A 264 -10.89 29.38 -30.05
#